data_AF-A0A5B7C9P5-F1
#
_entry.id   AF-A0A5B7C9P5-F1
#
_cell.length_a   1.000
_cell.length_b   1.000
_cell.length_c   1.000
_cell.angle_alpha   90.00
_cell.angle_beta   90.00
_cell.angle_gamma   90.00
#
_symmetry.space_group_name_H-M   'P 1'
#
loop_
_entity.id
_entity.type
_entity.pdbx_description
1 polymer ?
#
loop_
_entity_poly.entity_id
_entity_poly.type
_entity_poly.pdbx_seq_one_letter_code
_entity_poly.pdbx_strand_id
1 'polypeptide(L)'
;GGTWGAAADKKRIYTNIANIEGNNFTLKPSKKTTTAGGWVAMDARTGKILWSTANPSNASSNGPVTVANGVLFAGSIYQTGPVYAMNTKTGKILWSRDTGAIVYGGVSVSKGCIYVGSGFRVSIGTSLFAFCVQ
;
A
#
# COMPACT_ATOMS: atom_id res chain seq x y z
N GLY A 1 -2.58 3.97 12.90
CA GLY A 1 -3.07 5.04 12.01
C GLY A 1 -2.34 5.00 10.68
N GLY A 2 -2.63 5.95 9.78
CA GLY A 2 -1.83 6.19 8.57
C GLY A 2 -0.55 6.95 8.89
N THR A 3 0.48 6.75 8.08
CA THR A 3 1.82 7.30 8.30
C THR A 3 2.49 7.63 6.96
N TRP A 4 3.41 8.58 6.95
CA TRP A 4 4.32 8.91 5.82
C TRP A 4 3.69 9.31 4.48
N GLY A 5 2.36 9.27 4.29
CA GLY A 5 1.68 9.92 3.18
C GLY A 5 0.28 9.38 2.85
N ALA A 6 -0.48 10.18 2.11
CA ALA A 6 -1.79 9.82 1.58
C ALA A 6 -1.86 10.22 0.10
N ALA A 7 -2.69 9.50 -0.65
CA ALA A 7 -3.06 9.86 -2.01
C ALA A 7 -4.55 10.22 -2.07
N ALA A 8 -4.98 10.92 -3.09
CA ALA A 8 -6.38 11.30 -3.28
C ALA A 8 -6.80 11.18 -4.75
N ASP A 9 -8.08 10.91 -4.96
CA ASP A 9 -8.77 11.20 -6.21
C ASP A 9 -9.88 12.24 -5.96
N LYS A 10 -10.72 12.52 -6.97
CA LYS A 10 -11.82 13.51 -6.83
C LYS A 10 -12.83 13.20 -5.73
N LYS A 11 -12.92 11.96 -5.25
CA LYS A 11 -13.95 11.48 -4.31
C LYS A 11 -13.39 10.79 -3.07
N ARG A 12 -12.13 10.33 -3.10
CA ARG A 12 -11.58 9.44 -2.07
C ARG A 12 -10.20 9.88 -1.62
N ILE A 13 -9.94 9.68 -0.33
CA ILE A 13 -8.61 9.71 0.26
C ILE A 13 -8.16 8.27 0.49
N TYR A 14 -6.89 8.00 0.20
CA TYR A 14 -6.24 6.72 0.36
C TYR A 14 -5.03 6.86 1.27
N THR A 15 -4.87 5.94 2.21
CA THR A 15 -3.67 5.89 3.04
C THR A 15 -3.42 4.47 3.52
N ASN A 16 -2.26 4.27 4.12
CA ASN A 16 -1.85 3.04 4.75
C ASN A 16 -2.47 2.88 6.16
N ILE A 17 -2.43 1.66 6.66
CA ILE A 17 -2.67 1.31 8.05
C ILE A 17 -1.36 0.69 8.53
N ALA A 18 -0.56 1.46 9.27
CA ALA A 18 0.77 1.04 9.70
C ALA A 18 0.77 -0.23 10.55
N ASN A 19 0.00 -0.23 11.63
CA ASN A 19 -0.11 -1.29 12.64
C ASN A 19 1.24 -1.94 13.03
N ILE A 20 2.22 -1.12 13.40
CA ILE A 20 3.58 -1.56 13.75
C ILE A 20 3.58 -2.45 15.00
N GLU A 21 2.72 -2.14 15.96
CA GLU A 21 2.58 -2.87 17.23
C GLU A 21 1.80 -4.20 17.08
N GLY A 22 1.25 -4.49 15.89
CA GLY A 22 0.49 -5.71 15.67
C GLY A 22 -0.83 -5.78 16.46
N ASN A 23 -1.40 -4.63 16.80
CA ASN A 23 -2.65 -4.57 17.56
C ASN A 23 -3.81 -5.14 16.74
N ASN A 24 -4.72 -5.85 17.39
CA ASN A 24 -5.93 -6.33 16.75
C ASN A 24 -6.82 -5.15 16.33
N PHE A 25 -7.23 -5.12 15.06
CA PHE A 25 -8.28 -4.22 14.60
C PHE A 25 -9.16 -4.86 13.53
N THR A 26 -10.36 -4.33 13.38
CA THR A 26 -11.34 -4.80 12.39
C THR A 26 -11.27 -3.96 11.12
N LEU A 27 -11.01 -4.63 10.00
CA LEU A 27 -11.16 -4.03 8.67
C LEU A 27 -12.61 -3.61 8.46
N LYS A 28 -12.84 -2.47 7.82
CA LYS A 28 -14.18 -1.99 7.40
C LYS A 28 -14.26 -1.91 5.87
N PRO A 29 -15.43 -2.13 5.25
CA PRO A 29 -16.72 -2.46 5.86
C PRO A 29 -16.90 -3.96 6.16
N SER A 30 -15.89 -4.79 5.90
CA SER A 30 -15.91 -6.17 6.35
C SER A 30 -15.93 -6.24 7.90
N LYS A 31 -16.00 -7.43 8.47
CA LYS A 31 -15.87 -7.64 9.93
C LYS A 31 -14.65 -8.48 10.25
N LYS A 32 -13.69 -8.56 9.32
CA LYS A 32 -12.49 -9.37 9.46
C LYS A 32 -11.50 -8.65 10.38
N THR A 33 -11.05 -9.35 11.41
CA THR A 33 -9.98 -8.87 12.31
C THR A 33 -8.62 -9.26 11.77
N THR A 34 -7.63 -8.40 11.98
CA THR A 34 -6.22 -8.66 11.62
C THR A 34 -5.28 -7.94 12.59
N THR A 35 -4.07 -8.44 12.68
CA THR A 35 -2.92 -7.80 13.33
C THR A 35 -1.91 -7.25 12.31
N ALA A 36 -2.11 -7.49 11.01
CA ALA A 36 -1.26 -6.95 9.96
C ALA A 36 -1.43 -5.43 9.83
N GLY A 37 -0.55 -4.77 9.07
CA GLY A 37 -0.89 -3.48 8.48
C GLY A 37 -1.90 -3.63 7.34
N GLY A 38 -2.10 -2.56 6.57
CA GLY A 38 -2.96 -2.61 5.41
C GLY A 38 -3.09 -1.26 4.72
N TRP A 39 -4.18 -1.11 3.97
CA TRP A 39 -4.54 0.12 3.26
C TRP A 39 -6.02 0.38 3.35
N VAL A 40 -6.40 1.64 3.23
CA VAL A 40 -7.78 2.10 3.40
C VAL A 40 -8.12 3.16 2.37
N ALA A 41 -9.36 3.15 1.90
CA ALA A 41 -9.97 4.30 1.24
C ALA A 41 -11.14 4.84 2.04
N MET A 42 -11.25 6.16 2.08
CA MET A 42 -12.32 6.90 2.71
C MET A 42 -12.95 7.85 1.71
N ASP A 43 -14.25 8.11 1.86
CA ASP A 43 -14.91 9.20 1.17
C ASP A 43 -14.31 10.53 1.62
N ALA A 44 -13.85 11.35 0.68
CA ALA A 44 -13.08 12.55 0.98
C ALA A 44 -13.90 13.64 1.70
N ARG A 45 -15.22 13.64 1.55
CA ARG A 45 -16.10 14.64 2.15
C ARG A 45 -16.55 14.23 3.56
N THR A 46 -16.75 12.95 3.79
CA THR A 46 -17.38 12.43 5.01
C THR A 46 -16.42 11.66 5.92
N GLY A 47 -15.25 11.28 5.43
CA GLY A 47 -14.31 10.42 6.15
C GLY A 47 -14.79 8.97 6.31
N LYS A 48 -15.95 8.61 5.74
CA LYS A 48 -16.48 7.24 5.83
C LYS A 48 -15.55 6.27 5.12
N ILE A 49 -15.12 5.22 5.82
CA ILE A 49 -14.34 4.13 5.21
C ILE A 49 -15.20 3.42 4.15
N LEU A 50 -14.68 3.40 2.92
CA LEU A 50 -15.29 2.75 1.77
C LEU A 50 -14.80 1.30 1.64
N TRP A 51 -13.51 1.09 1.88
CA TRP A 51 -12.88 -0.24 1.95
C TRP A 51 -11.59 -0.17 2.76
N SER A 52 -11.17 -1.33 3.29
CA SER A 52 -9.84 -1.54 3.86
C SER A 52 -9.38 -2.96 3.56
N THR A 53 -8.09 -3.08 3.29
CA THR A 53 -7.44 -4.32 2.85
C THR A 53 -6.24 -4.57 3.75
N ALA A 54 -6.21 -5.71 4.44
CA ALA A 54 -5.03 -6.11 5.19
C ALA A 54 -3.86 -6.42 4.24
N ASN A 55 -2.65 -6.15 4.70
CA ASN A 55 -1.44 -6.57 4.02
C ASN A 55 -1.38 -8.12 3.97
N PRO A 56 -1.43 -8.74 2.77
CA PRO A 56 -1.46 -10.19 2.65
C PRO A 56 -0.23 -10.90 3.20
N SER A 57 0.92 -10.22 3.24
CA SER A 57 2.16 -10.75 3.81
C SER A 57 2.20 -10.68 5.34
N ASN A 58 1.09 -10.34 5.99
CA ASN A 58 0.99 -10.24 7.44
C ASN A 58 2.06 -9.31 8.06
N ALA A 59 2.37 -8.23 7.35
CA ALA A 59 3.37 -7.24 7.74
C ALA A 59 2.73 -5.88 8.00
N SER A 60 3.43 -5.05 8.77
CA SER A 60 3.11 -3.63 8.90
C SER A 60 3.19 -2.93 7.53
N SER A 61 2.42 -1.86 7.35
CA SER A 61 2.35 -1.12 6.07
C SER A 61 2.61 0.35 6.32
N ASN A 62 3.88 0.75 6.32
CA ASN A 62 4.30 2.09 6.74
C ASN A 62 4.51 3.06 5.59
N GLY A 63 4.80 2.53 4.39
CA GLY A 63 5.09 3.34 3.22
C GLY A 63 3.85 4.12 2.74
N PRO A 64 4.07 5.27 2.09
CA PRO A 64 2.98 6.02 1.48
C PRO A 64 2.35 5.24 0.32
N VAL A 65 1.14 5.62 -0.05
CA VAL A 65 0.41 5.06 -1.19
C VAL A 65 0.45 6.00 -2.38
N THR A 66 0.44 5.46 -3.59
CA THR A 66 0.34 6.22 -4.83
C THR A 66 -0.88 5.79 -5.63
N VAL A 67 -1.59 6.72 -6.25
CA VAL A 67 -2.73 6.40 -7.11
C VAL A 67 -2.49 6.90 -8.52
N ALA A 68 -2.71 6.04 -9.51
CA ALA A 68 -2.75 6.41 -10.92
C ALA A 68 -3.75 5.53 -11.67
N ASN A 69 -4.52 6.12 -12.59
CA ASN A 69 -5.45 5.41 -13.49
C ASN A 69 -6.39 4.41 -12.79
N GLY A 70 -6.89 4.75 -11.61
CA GLY A 70 -7.81 3.88 -10.86
C GLY A 70 -7.14 2.70 -10.14
N VAL A 71 -5.80 2.71 -10.07
CA VAL A 71 -4.99 1.72 -9.34
C VAL A 71 -4.22 2.41 -8.22
N LEU A 72 -4.25 1.81 -7.03
CA LEU A 72 -3.46 2.18 -5.88
C LEU A 72 -2.24 1.27 -5.80
N PHE A 73 -1.06 1.84 -5.64
CA PHE A 73 0.20 1.14 -5.49
C PHE A 73 0.74 1.36 -4.09
N ALA A 74 1.22 0.29 -3.47
CA ALA A 74 1.82 0.34 -2.15
C ALA A 74 2.90 -0.73 -1.97
N GLY A 75 3.98 -0.35 -1.30
CA GLY A 75 5.02 -1.26 -0.86
C GLY A 75 4.73 -1.90 0.50
N SER A 76 5.31 -3.07 0.72
CA SER A 76 5.31 -3.77 2.00
C SER A 76 6.73 -3.89 2.55
N ILE A 77 6.84 -3.81 3.88
CA ILE A 77 8.12 -4.03 4.57
C ILE A 77 8.41 -5.50 4.85
N TYR A 78 7.58 -6.41 4.32
CA TYR A 78 7.87 -7.85 4.36
C TYR A 78 9.19 -8.14 3.64
N GLN A 79 9.90 -9.20 4.05
CA GLN A 79 11.29 -9.44 3.65
C GLN A 79 11.50 -9.51 2.13
N THR A 80 10.53 -10.07 1.38
CA THR A 80 10.57 -10.14 -0.09
C THR A 80 10.21 -8.82 -0.79
N GLY A 81 9.78 -7.80 -0.04
CA GLY A 81 9.38 -6.51 -0.57
C GLY A 81 8.24 -6.53 -1.57
N PRO A 82 7.09 -7.16 -1.26
CA PRO A 82 6.00 -7.19 -2.20
C PRO A 82 5.44 -5.79 -2.42
N VAL A 83 5.27 -5.43 -3.68
CA VAL A 83 4.49 -4.28 -4.13
C VAL A 83 3.13 -4.77 -4.56
N TYR A 84 2.08 -4.12 -4.05
CA TYR A 84 0.70 -4.45 -4.35
C TYR A 84 0.07 -3.37 -5.21
N ALA A 85 -0.64 -3.80 -6.24
CA ALA A 85 -1.56 -2.96 -6.99
C ALA A 85 -2.99 -3.33 -6.61
N MET A 86 -3.78 -2.33 -6.25
CA MET A 86 -5.16 -2.49 -5.77
C MET A 86 -6.11 -1.64 -6.59
N ASN A 87 -7.30 -2.15 -6.84
CA ASN A 87 -8.37 -1.38 -7.45
C ASN A 87 -8.82 -0.28 -6.49
N THR A 88 -8.80 0.98 -6.92
CA THR A 88 -9.09 2.11 -6.03
C THR A 88 -10.56 2.19 -5.58
N LYS A 89 -11.48 1.53 -6.29
CA LYS A 89 -12.91 1.51 -5.92
C LYS A 89 -13.23 0.43 -4.90
N THR A 90 -12.52 -0.70 -4.93
CA THR A 90 -12.89 -1.90 -4.15
C THR A 90 -11.84 -2.35 -3.13
N GLY A 91 -10.59 -1.89 -3.25
CA GLY A 91 -9.48 -2.38 -2.44
C GLY A 91 -9.00 -3.78 -2.83
N LYS A 92 -9.57 -4.40 -3.87
CA LYS A 92 -9.16 -5.72 -4.35
C LYS A 92 -7.76 -5.64 -4.94
N ILE A 93 -6.87 -6.55 -4.51
CA ILE A 93 -5.55 -6.71 -5.10
C ILE A 93 -5.69 -7.23 -6.53
N LEU A 94 -5.15 -6.48 -7.47
CA LEU A 94 -5.09 -6.80 -8.89
C LEU A 94 -3.88 -7.68 -9.20
N TRP A 95 -2.74 -7.33 -8.61
CA TRP A 95 -1.50 -8.11 -8.70
C TRP A 95 -0.56 -7.76 -7.55
N SER A 96 0.45 -8.62 -7.36
CA SER A 96 1.59 -8.40 -6.46
C SER A 96 2.89 -8.81 -7.12
N ARG A 97 3.99 -8.08 -6.84
CA ARG A 97 5.33 -8.41 -7.31
C ARG A 97 6.36 -8.22 -6.20
N ASP A 98 7.17 -9.24 -5.97
CA ASP A 98 8.30 -9.13 -5.05
C ASP A 98 9.44 -8.32 -5.68
N THR A 99 10.06 -7.45 -4.88
CA THR A 99 11.24 -6.66 -5.28
C THR A 99 12.53 -7.21 -4.67
N GLY A 100 12.46 -8.32 -3.91
CA GLY A 100 13.60 -8.99 -3.30
C GLY A 100 14.15 -8.32 -2.03
N ALA A 101 13.65 -7.14 -1.66
CA ALA A 101 14.01 -6.45 -0.42
C ALA A 101 12.90 -5.52 0.03
N ILE A 102 12.84 -5.16 1.31
CA ILE A 102 11.72 -4.39 1.88
C ILE A 102 11.47 -3.07 1.12
N VAL A 103 10.18 -2.71 0.96
CA VAL A 103 9.77 -1.46 0.31
C VAL A 103 9.17 -0.54 1.36
N TYR A 104 9.93 0.48 1.75
CA TYR A 104 9.49 1.51 2.70
C TYR A 104 9.03 2.80 2.00
N GLY A 105 9.58 3.07 0.81
CA GLY A 105 9.35 4.30 0.07
C GLY A 105 8.04 4.31 -0.73
N GLY A 106 7.70 5.49 -1.24
CA GLY A 106 6.59 5.67 -2.17
C GLY A 106 6.89 5.17 -3.58
N VAL A 107 5.82 5.03 -4.35
CA VAL A 107 5.87 4.59 -5.74
C VAL A 107 5.73 5.82 -6.65
N SER A 108 6.61 5.98 -7.65
CA SER A 108 6.44 7.01 -8.69
C SER A 108 5.80 6.40 -9.93
N VAL A 109 5.00 7.17 -10.68
CA VAL A 109 4.33 6.68 -11.90
C VAL A 109 4.69 7.57 -13.07
N SER A 110 5.13 6.99 -14.18
CA SER A 110 5.39 7.71 -15.43
C SER A 110 5.23 6.78 -16.62
N LYS A 111 4.61 7.27 -17.70
CA LYS A 111 4.46 6.57 -18.99
C LYS A 111 3.95 5.11 -18.86
N GLY A 112 2.97 4.88 -17.99
CA GLY A 112 2.39 3.53 -17.79
C GLY A 112 3.24 2.58 -16.94
N CYS A 113 4.38 3.06 -16.42
CA CYS A 113 5.25 2.31 -15.54
C CYS A 113 5.22 2.89 -14.13
N ILE A 114 5.39 2.01 -13.15
CA ILE A 114 5.68 2.39 -11.77
C ILE A 114 7.16 2.20 -11.48
N TYR A 115 7.71 3.07 -10.64
CA TYR A 115 9.10 3.06 -10.20
C TYR A 115 9.14 2.99 -8.67
N VAL A 116 9.88 2.03 -8.13
CA VAL A 116 9.90 1.76 -6.69
C VAL A 116 11.31 1.44 -6.22
N GLY A 117 11.75 2.14 -5.17
CA GLY A 117 12.98 1.81 -4.48
C GLY A 117 12.74 0.73 -3.43
N SER A 118 13.59 -0.28 -3.39
CA SER A 118 13.62 -1.28 -2.32
C SER A 118 14.99 -1.29 -1.63
N GLY A 119 15.02 -1.80 -0.40
CA GLY A 119 16.25 -1.90 0.40
C GLY A 119 16.38 -0.82 1.47
N PHE A 120 15.42 -0.74 2.39
CA PHE A 120 15.63 -0.02 3.65
C PHE A 120 16.24 -0.94 4.71
N ARG A 121 17.55 -1.21 4.61
CA ARG A 121 18.36 -1.67 5.75
C ARG A 121 19.65 -0.84 5.76
N VAL A 122 20.08 -0.45 6.96
CA VAL A 122 21.40 0.18 7.21
C VAL A 122 22.56 -0.77 6.86
N SER A 123 22.28 -1.99 6.38
CA SER A 123 23.26 -2.82 5.69
C SER A 123 22.62 -3.57 4.52
N ILE A 124 23.34 -3.54 3.40
CA ILE A 124 23.23 -4.25 2.12
C ILE A 124 22.08 -3.93 1.14
N GLY A 125 22.42 -3.08 0.15
CA GLY A 125 21.84 -3.02 -1.20
C GLY A 125 20.58 -2.16 -1.39
N THR A 126 20.69 -1.04 -2.13
CA THR A 126 19.55 -0.27 -2.64
C THR A 126 19.32 -0.58 -4.11
N SER A 127 18.08 -0.87 -4.50
CA SER A 127 17.71 -1.21 -5.88
C SER A 127 16.46 -0.44 -6.31
N LEU A 128 16.40 -0.02 -7.58
CA LEU A 128 15.24 0.62 -8.21
C LEU A 128 14.59 -0.34 -9.21
N PHE A 129 13.28 -0.54 -9.09
CA PHE A 129 12.50 -1.42 -9.96
C PHE A 129 11.53 -0.62 -10.83
N ALA A 130 11.28 -1.10 -12.04
CA ALA A 130 10.25 -0.57 -12.93
C ALA A 130 9.26 -1.67 -13.34
N PHE A 131 7.96 -1.41 -13.20
CA PHE A 131 6.90 -2.32 -13.65
C PHE A 131 5.93 -1.59 -14.57
N CYS A 132 5.83 -2.02 -15.82
CA CYS A 132 4.97 -1.39 -16.83
C CYS A 132 3.74 -2.28 -17.10
N VAL A 133 2.59 -1.63 -17.36
CA VAL A 133 1.37 -2.30 -17.80
C VAL A 133 1.20 -2.02 -19.30
N GLN A 134 1.09 -3.07 -20.13
CA GLN A 134 0.69 -2.96 -21.54
C GLN A 134 -0.83 -2.89 -21.67
#